data_AF-U6CWR3-F1
#
_entry.id   AF-U6CWR3-F1
#
_cell.length_a   1.000
_cell.length_b   1.000
_cell.length_c   1.000
_cell.angle_alpha   90.00
_cell.angle_beta   90.00
_cell.angle_gamma   90.00
#
_symmetry.space_group_name_H-M   'P 1'
#
loop_
_entity.id
_entity.type
_entity.pdbx_description
1 polymer ?
#
loop_
_entity_poly.entity_id
_entity_poly.type
_entity_poly.pdbx_seq_one_letter_code
_entity_poly.pdbx_strand_id
1 'polypeptide(L)'
;QAAQWTEFLSCPICYNEFDENVHKPISLGCSHTVCKTCLNKLHRKACPFDQTAINTDIDVLPVNFALLQLVGAQVPDHQSIKLSNLGENKHYEVAKKCVEDLALYLKPLSGGKGVASLNQSALSRPMQRKLVTLVNCQLVEEEGRVRAMRAARSLGERTVTELILQHQNPQQLSANLWAAVRARGCQFLGPAMQEEALKLVLLALEDGSALSRKVLVLFVVQRLEPRFPQASKTSIGHVVQLLYRASCFKVTKRDEDSSLM
;
A
#
# COMPACT_ATOMS: atom_id res chain seq x y z
N GLN A 1 -13.51 -14.85 10.46
CA GLN A 1 -12.38 -14.98 9.52
C GLN A 1 -12.65 -13.99 8.40
N ALA A 2 -11.77 -13.02 8.13
CA ALA A 2 -11.97 -12.08 7.03
C ALA A 2 -11.89 -12.83 5.69
N ALA A 3 -12.78 -12.52 4.75
CA ALA A 3 -12.78 -13.15 3.43
C ALA A 3 -11.42 -12.94 2.74
N GLN A 4 -10.87 -14.00 2.14
CA GLN A 4 -9.64 -13.86 1.36
C GLN A 4 -9.93 -13.00 0.13
N TRP A 5 -9.06 -12.03 -0.17
CA TRP A 5 -9.26 -11.12 -1.31
C TRP A 5 -9.29 -11.84 -2.67
N THR A 6 -8.87 -13.10 -2.71
CA THR A 6 -8.89 -13.99 -3.88
C THR A 6 -10.25 -14.69 -4.09
N GLU A 7 -11.12 -14.74 -3.08
CA GLU A 7 -12.46 -15.36 -3.13
C GLU A 7 -13.56 -14.28 -3.26
N PHE A 8 -13.25 -13.19 -3.96
CA PHE A 8 -14.11 -12.01 -4.06
C PHE A 8 -15.33 -12.19 -4.98
N LEU A 9 -15.48 -13.36 -5.61
CA LEU A 9 -16.62 -13.74 -6.46
C LEU A 9 -17.64 -14.62 -5.74
N SER A 10 -17.41 -14.96 -4.47
CA SER A 10 -18.34 -15.77 -3.68
C SER A 10 -18.83 -15.01 -2.45
N CYS A 11 -20.05 -15.30 -2.04
CA CYS A 11 -20.61 -14.73 -0.82
C CYS A 11 -19.85 -15.29 0.40
N PRO A 12 -19.30 -14.45 1.28
CA PRO A 12 -18.54 -14.92 2.44
C PRO A 12 -19.38 -15.55 3.55
N ILE A 13 -20.71 -15.57 3.41
CA ILE A 13 -21.65 -16.17 4.39
C ILE A 13 -22.12 -17.54 3.93
N CYS A 14 -22.68 -17.64 2.70
CA CYS A 14 -23.21 -18.89 2.18
C CYS A 14 -22.23 -19.65 1.28
N TYR A 15 -21.05 -19.07 0.99
CA TYR A 15 -20.00 -19.63 0.15
C TYR A 15 -20.39 -19.97 -1.30
N ASN A 16 -21.60 -19.56 -1.72
CA ASN A 16 -22.04 -19.67 -3.10
C ASN A 16 -21.41 -18.56 -3.94
N GLU A 17 -21.05 -18.89 -5.17
CA GLU A 17 -20.67 -17.92 -6.19
C GLU A 17 -21.82 -16.93 -6.43
N PHE A 18 -21.47 -15.68 -6.71
CA PHE A 18 -22.47 -14.67 -7.03
C PHE A 18 -23.14 -14.97 -8.37
N ASP A 19 -24.42 -14.63 -8.47
CA ASP A 19 -25.20 -14.83 -9.69
C ASP A 19 -26.26 -13.73 -9.87
N GLU A 20 -26.79 -13.60 -11.08
CA GLU A 20 -27.78 -12.56 -11.45
C GLU A 20 -29.19 -12.80 -10.91
N ASN A 21 -29.45 -13.96 -10.27
CA ASN A 21 -30.78 -14.40 -9.86
C ASN A 21 -30.92 -14.41 -8.33
N VAL A 22 -30.26 -15.37 -7.66
CA VAL A 22 -30.43 -15.70 -6.24
C VAL A 22 -29.34 -15.06 -5.39
N HIS A 23 -28.07 -15.22 -5.77
CA HIS A 23 -26.93 -14.72 -4.99
C HIS A 23 -26.40 -13.39 -5.54
N LYS A 24 -27.29 -12.41 -5.73
CA LYS A 24 -26.93 -11.07 -6.21
C LYS A 24 -25.93 -10.39 -5.27
N PRO A 25 -24.74 -9.96 -5.73
CA PRO A 25 -23.74 -9.33 -4.87
C PRO A 25 -24.17 -7.90 -4.50
N ILE A 26 -24.25 -7.61 -3.20
CA ILE A 26 -24.52 -6.27 -2.66
C ILE A 26 -23.32 -5.82 -1.85
N SER A 27 -22.67 -4.75 -2.29
CA SER A 27 -21.61 -4.10 -1.52
C SER A 27 -22.23 -3.18 -0.47
N LEU A 28 -21.72 -3.22 0.75
CA LEU A 28 -22.11 -2.32 1.84
C LEU A 28 -21.14 -1.13 1.91
N GLY A 29 -21.52 -0.07 2.64
CA GLY A 29 -20.68 1.11 2.86
C GLY A 29 -19.31 0.77 3.40
N CYS A 30 -19.22 -0.26 4.25
CA CYS A 30 -17.99 -0.82 4.81
C CYS A 30 -17.06 -1.54 3.80
N SER A 31 -17.47 -1.65 2.53
CA SER A 31 -16.79 -2.39 1.45
C SER A 31 -16.75 -3.91 1.62
N HIS A 32 -17.58 -4.48 2.48
CA HIS A 32 -17.90 -5.90 2.44
C HIS A 32 -19.02 -6.15 1.43
N THR A 33 -18.86 -7.20 0.61
CA THR A 33 -19.87 -7.63 -0.35
C THR A 33 -20.48 -8.95 0.09
N VAL A 34 -21.81 -8.99 0.17
CA VAL A 34 -22.59 -10.15 0.62
C VAL A 34 -23.76 -10.34 -0.34
N CYS A 35 -24.20 -11.58 -0.58
CA CYS A 35 -25.34 -11.77 -1.46
C CYS A 35 -26.64 -11.26 -0.82
N LYS A 36 -27.56 -10.75 -1.65
CA LYS A 36 -28.84 -10.17 -1.22
C LYS A 36 -29.65 -11.14 -0.34
N THR A 37 -29.67 -12.42 -0.70
CA THR A 37 -30.36 -13.47 0.08
C THR A 37 -29.81 -13.62 1.49
N CYS A 38 -28.49 -13.47 1.70
CA CYS A 38 -27.91 -13.53 3.04
C CYS A 38 -28.15 -12.24 3.82
N LEU A 39 -28.06 -11.07 3.17
CA LEU A 39 -28.36 -9.79 3.81
C LEU A 39 -29.79 -9.73 4.35
N ASN A 40 -30.77 -10.21 3.59
CA ASN A 40 -32.17 -10.24 4.01
C ASN A 40 -32.46 -11.19 5.19
N LYS A 41 -31.54 -12.12 5.48
CA LYS A 41 -31.63 -13.04 6.63
C LYS A 41 -30.92 -12.51 7.87
N LEU A 42 -30.28 -11.34 7.81
CA LEU A 42 -29.62 -10.76 8.98
C LEU A 42 -30.65 -10.31 10.02
N HIS A 43 -30.51 -10.78 11.25
CA HIS A 43 -31.35 -10.35 12.37
C HIS A 43 -31.07 -8.90 12.79
N ARG A 44 -29.86 -8.40 12.56
CA ARG A 44 -29.42 -7.04 12.89
C ARG A 44 -29.00 -6.31 11.63
N LYS A 45 -29.38 -5.04 11.50
CA LYS A 45 -28.93 -4.13 10.44
C LYS A 45 -27.47 -3.68 10.64
N ALA A 46 -26.55 -4.64 10.65
CA ALA A 46 -25.12 -4.41 10.78
C ALA A 46 -24.37 -5.43 9.93
N CYS A 47 -23.23 -5.01 9.39
CA CYS A 47 -22.32 -5.89 8.66
C CYS A 47 -21.89 -7.06 9.56
N PRO A 48 -21.99 -8.31 9.10
CA PRO A 48 -21.64 -9.48 9.92
C PRO A 48 -20.13 -9.64 10.17
N PHE A 49 -19.28 -8.86 9.48
CA PHE A 49 -17.82 -8.97 9.58
C PHE A 49 -17.19 -7.91 10.48
N ASP A 50 -17.64 -6.66 10.38
CA ASP A 50 -17.05 -5.53 11.11
C ASP A 50 -18.08 -4.77 11.96
N GLN A 51 -19.32 -5.24 12.00
CA GLN A 51 -20.43 -4.66 12.78
C GLN A 51 -20.80 -3.21 12.41
N THR A 52 -20.30 -2.70 11.28
CA THR A 52 -20.71 -1.38 10.76
C THR A 52 -22.21 -1.36 10.52
N ALA A 53 -22.89 -0.31 10.98
CA ALA A 53 -24.33 -0.18 10.81
C ALA A 53 -24.72 -0.10 9.33
N ILE A 54 -25.77 -0.84 8.94
CA ILE A 54 -26.34 -0.77 7.59
C ILE A 54 -27.50 0.21 7.66
N ASN A 55 -27.26 1.45 7.25
CA ASN A 55 -28.22 2.54 7.35
C ASN A 55 -29.21 2.57 6.17
N THR A 56 -28.76 2.12 4.99
CA THR A 56 -29.59 2.06 3.79
C THR A 56 -30.36 0.74 3.71
N ASP A 57 -31.60 0.79 3.23
CA ASP A 57 -32.37 -0.42 2.98
C ASP A 57 -31.71 -1.31 1.92
N ILE A 58 -31.63 -2.61 2.19
CA ILE A 58 -30.99 -3.60 1.31
C ILE A 58 -31.68 -3.66 -0.05
N ASP A 59 -33.00 -3.41 -0.09
CA ASP A 59 -33.76 -3.40 -1.34
C ASP A 59 -33.46 -2.19 -2.23
N VAL A 60 -32.89 -1.13 -1.67
CA VAL A 60 -32.50 0.10 -2.39
C VAL A 60 -31.03 0.05 -2.82
N LEU A 61 -30.19 -0.76 -2.15
CA LEU A 61 -28.79 -0.91 -2.50
C LEU A 61 -28.62 -1.57 -3.89
N PRO A 62 -27.79 -0.98 -4.78
CA PRO A 62 -27.59 -1.55 -6.11
C PRO A 62 -26.76 -2.82 -6.05
N VAL A 63 -27.02 -3.68 -7.04
CA VAL A 63 -26.24 -4.88 -7.29
C VAL A 63 -24.87 -4.49 -7.85
N ASN A 64 -23.81 -5.13 -7.37
CA ASN A 64 -22.47 -4.92 -7.87
C ASN A 64 -22.26 -5.64 -9.21
N PHE A 65 -22.57 -4.94 -10.30
CA PHE A 65 -22.43 -5.48 -11.65
C PHE A 65 -20.99 -5.72 -12.06
N ALA A 66 -20.03 -4.98 -11.51
CA ALA A 66 -18.61 -5.21 -11.75
C ALA A 66 -18.20 -6.64 -11.33
N LEU A 67 -18.77 -7.17 -10.25
CA LEU A 67 -18.56 -8.58 -9.86
C LEU A 67 -19.35 -9.56 -10.73
N LEU A 68 -20.57 -9.21 -11.13
CA LEU A 68 -21.40 -10.06 -12.01
C LEU A 68 -20.77 -10.26 -13.40
N GLN A 69 -20.13 -9.22 -13.96
CA GLN A 69 -19.39 -9.32 -15.23
C GLN A 69 -18.24 -10.33 -15.17
N LEU A 70 -17.68 -10.57 -13.97
CA LEU A 70 -16.57 -11.49 -13.77
C LEU A 70 -16.99 -12.95 -13.68
N VAL A 71 -18.24 -13.23 -13.25
CA VAL A 71 -18.84 -14.57 -13.25
C VAL A 71 -19.58 -14.90 -14.55
N GLY A 72 -19.52 -14.00 -15.55
CA GLY A 72 -20.13 -14.22 -16.87
C GLY A 72 -21.63 -13.93 -16.95
N ALA A 73 -22.20 -13.28 -15.93
CA ALA A 73 -23.60 -12.87 -15.93
C ALA A 73 -23.87 -11.72 -16.92
N GLN A 74 -25.09 -11.65 -17.44
CA GLN A 74 -25.52 -10.59 -18.35
C GLN A 74 -25.86 -9.35 -17.53
N VAL A 75 -25.04 -8.31 -17.66
CA VAL A 75 -25.28 -7.05 -16.96
C VAL A 75 -26.18 -6.14 -17.82
N PRO A 76 -27.27 -5.60 -17.27
CA PRO A 76 -28.10 -4.64 -17.98
C PRO A 76 -27.31 -3.37 -18.36
N ASP A 77 -27.49 -2.88 -19.59
CA ASP A 77 -26.87 -1.62 -20.06
C ASP A 77 -27.28 -0.40 -19.23
N HIS A 78 -28.46 -0.44 -18.59
CA HIS A 78 -28.95 0.64 -17.75
C HIS A 78 -29.78 0.11 -16.59
N GLN A 79 -29.41 0.50 -15.36
CA GLN A 79 -30.27 0.34 -14.18
C GLN A 79 -30.45 1.72 -13.56
N SER A 80 -31.62 2.32 -13.75
CA SER A 80 -31.93 3.62 -13.17
C SER A 80 -31.99 3.52 -11.65
N ILE A 81 -31.07 4.19 -10.96
CA ILE A 81 -31.16 4.41 -9.50
C ILE A 81 -31.83 5.76 -9.26
N LYS A 82 -32.85 5.79 -8.41
CA LYS A 82 -33.48 7.04 -7.97
C LYS A 82 -32.59 7.72 -6.92
N LEU A 83 -31.53 8.39 -7.39
CA LEU A 83 -30.76 9.34 -6.59
C LEU A 83 -31.56 10.64 -6.43
N SER A 84 -31.37 11.33 -5.31
CA SER A 84 -32.09 12.56 -4.93
C SER A 84 -32.00 13.67 -5.97
N ASN A 85 -30.90 13.76 -6.72
CA ASN A 85 -30.66 14.82 -7.71
C ASN A 85 -30.25 14.26 -9.09
N LEU A 86 -30.78 14.89 -10.17
CA LEU A 86 -30.50 14.52 -11.57
C LEU A 86 -29.02 14.70 -11.98
N GLY A 87 -28.34 15.71 -11.44
CA GLY A 87 -26.91 15.96 -11.72
C GLY A 87 -25.97 14.94 -11.04
N GLU A 88 -26.32 14.51 -9.83
CA GLU A 88 -25.62 13.45 -9.10
C GLU A 88 -25.73 12.10 -9.82
N ASN A 89 -26.86 11.86 -10.50
CA ASN A 89 -27.08 10.64 -11.26
C ASN A 89 -26.08 10.48 -12.43
N LYS A 90 -25.79 11.55 -13.19
CA LYS A 90 -24.80 11.49 -14.28
C LYS A 90 -23.39 11.13 -13.79
N HIS A 91 -22.93 11.74 -12.70
CA HIS A 91 -21.62 11.46 -12.13
C HIS A 91 -21.54 10.05 -11.55
N TYR A 92 -22.61 9.59 -10.92
CA TYR A 92 -22.72 8.22 -10.43
C TYR A 92 -22.57 7.20 -11.57
N GLU A 93 -23.32 7.36 -12.67
CA GLU A 93 -23.27 6.42 -13.79
C GLU A 93 -21.87 6.35 -14.44
N VAL A 94 -21.20 7.51 -14.59
CA VAL A 94 -19.81 7.54 -15.08
C VAL A 94 -18.88 6.81 -14.12
N ALA A 95 -18.96 7.09 -12.82
CA ALA A 95 -18.10 6.46 -11.82
C ALA A 95 -18.32 4.94 -11.75
N LYS A 96 -19.58 4.51 -11.76
CA LYS A 96 -19.97 3.09 -11.80
C LYS A 96 -19.38 2.40 -13.03
N LYS A 97 -19.55 2.97 -14.22
CA LYS A 97 -19.01 2.42 -15.46
C LYS A 97 -17.48 2.32 -15.43
N CYS A 98 -16.78 3.33 -14.91
CA CYS A 98 -15.32 3.27 -14.75
C CYS A 98 -14.88 2.12 -13.84
N VAL A 99 -15.62 1.84 -12.76
CA VAL A 99 -15.32 0.72 -11.85
C VAL A 99 -15.57 -0.62 -12.55
N GLU A 100 -16.66 -0.75 -13.31
CA GLU A 100 -16.97 -1.92 -14.13
C GLU A 100 -15.88 -2.19 -15.18
N ASP A 101 -15.50 -1.17 -15.95
CA ASP A 101 -14.44 -1.26 -16.97
C ASP A 101 -13.10 -1.71 -16.35
N LEU A 102 -12.74 -1.14 -15.19
CA LEU A 102 -11.53 -1.55 -14.47
C LEU A 102 -11.62 -2.98 -13.95
N ALA A 103 -12.79 -3.43 -13.48
CA ALA A 103 -12.96 -4.77 -12.96
C ALA A 103 -12.62 -5.86 -13.99
N LEU A 104 -12.79 -5.59 -15.29
CA LEU A 104 -12.48 -6.55 -16.37
C LEU A 104 -11.01 -7.01 -16.36
N TYR A 105 -10.08 -6.23 -15.81
CA TYR A 105 -8.68 -6.67 -15.62
C TYR A 105 -8.52 -7.80 -14.60
N LEU A 106 -9.56 -8.11 -13.83
CA LEU A 106 -9.61 -9.24 -12.88
C LEU A 106 -10.11 -10.54 -13.52
N LYS A 107 -10.66 -10.53 -14.75
CA LYS A 107 -11.17 -11.74 -15.43
C LYS A 107 -10.23 -12.95 -15.45
N PRO A 108 -8.89 -12.81 -15.62
CA PRO A 108 -7.99 -13.96 -15.56
C PRO A 108 -8.01 -14.72 -14.22
N LEU A 109 -8.50 -14.09 -13.14
CA LEU A 109 -8.69 -14.71 -11.82
C LEU A 109 -10.06 -15.39 -11.66
N SER A 110 -11.00 -15.12 -12.56
CA SER A 110 -12.36 -15.64 -12.53
C SER A 110 -12.51 -17.03 -13.16
N GLY A 111 -11.42 -17.60 -13.69
CA GLY A 111 -11.40 -18.97 -14.19
C GLY A 111 -11.61 -19.96 -13.04
N GLY A 112 -12.67 -20.78 -13.15
CA GLY A 112 -13.12 -21.68 -12.11
C GLY A 112 -12.04 -22.59 -11.51
N LYS A 113 -12.31 -23.04 -10.28
CA LYS A 113 -11.49 -23.99 -9.49
C LYS A 113 -10.89 -25.08 -10.39
N GLY A 114 -9.59 -24.99 -10.69
CA GLY A 114 -8.82 -26.11 -11.22
C GLY A 114 -8.14 -25.92 -12.59
N VAL A 115 -8.35 -24.82 -13.30
CA VAL A 115 -7.56 -24.53 -14.51
C VAL A 115 -6.86 -23.19 -14.33
N ALA A 116 -5.63 -23.23 -13.81
CA ALA A 116 -4.73 -22.09 -13.88
C ALA A 116 -4.55 -21.76 -15.37
N SER A 117 -5.30 -20.76 -15.85
CA SER A 117 -5.04 -20.19 -17.16
C SER A 117 -3.58 -19.73 -17.14
N LEU A 118 -2.76 -20.29 -18.03
CA LEU A 118 -1.36 -19.93 -18.24
C LEU A 118 -1.19 -18.46 -18.66
N ASN A 119 -2.28 -17.73 -18.82
CA ASN A 119 -2.30 -16.29 -19.07
C ASN A 119 -2.00 -15.56 -17.76
N GLN A 120 -0.74 -15.16 -17.59
CA GLN A 120 -0.33 -14.21 -16.56
C GLN A 120 -1.26 -12.99 -16.67
N SER A 121 -1.93 -12.65 -15.56
CA SER A 121 -2.75 -11.43 -15.50
C SER A 121 -1.88 -10.22 -15.87
N ALA A 122 -2.44 -9.31 -16.65
CA ALA A 122 -1.78 -8.04 -17.00
C ALA A 122 -1.44 -7.19 -15.77
N LEU A 123 -2.12 -7.42 -14.63
CA LEU A 123 -1.90 -6.72 -13.38
C LEU A 123 -1.11 -7.59 -12.40
N SER A 124 -0.20 -6.96 -11.66
CA SER A 124 0.49 -7.59 -10.53
C SER A 124 -0.51 -7.91 -9.40
N ARG A 125 -0.19 -8.89 -8.54
CA ARG A 125 -1.02 -9.20 -7.36
C ARG A 125 -1.31 -7.99 -6.46
N PRO A 126 -0.33 -7.11 -6.14
CA PRO A 126 -0.62 -5.89 -5.39
C PRO A 126 -1.63 -4.96 -6.07
N MET A 127 -1.61 -4.88 -7.41
CA MET A 127 -2.54 -4.08 -8.19
C MET A 127 -3.95 -4.70 -8.18
N GLN A 128 -4.05 -6.00 -8.44
CA GLN A 128 -5.31 -6.75 -8.38
C GLN A 128 -6.01 -6.59 -7.03
N ARG A 129 -5.28 -6.74 -5.91
CA ARG A 129 -5.85 -6.58 -4.56
C ARG A 129 -6.44 -5.18 -4.33
N LYS A 130 -5.75 -4.13 -4.81
CA LYS A 130 -6.24 -2.75 -4.70
C LYS A 130 -7.46 -2.52 -5.59
N LEU A 131 -7.49 -3.15 -6.76
CA LEU A 131 -8.62 -3.09 -7.67
C LEU A 131 -9.86 -3.78 -7.10
N VAL A 132 -9.71 -4.98 -6.51
CA VAL A 132 -10.79 -5.65 -5.76
C VAL A 132 -11.33 -4.76 -4.63
N THR A 133 -10.45 -4.01 -3.96
CA THR A 133 -10.87 -3.05 -2.92
C THR A 133 -11.76 -1.93 -3.51
N LEU A 134 -11.40 -1.39 -4.67
CA LEU A 134 -12.22 -0.38 -5.36
C LEU A 134 -13.56 -0.96 -5.82
N VAL A 135 -13.55 -2.16 -6.41
CA VAL A 135 -14.75 -2.84 -6.91
C VAL A 135 -15.80 -3.07 -5.81
N ASN A 136 -15.37 -3.34 -4.59
CA ASN A 136 -16.27 -3.57 -3.45
C ASN A 136 -16.82 -2.27 -2.81
N CYS A 137 -16.52 -1.08 -3.34
CA CYS A 137 -17.03 0.17 -2.77
C CYS A 137 -18.48 0.46 -3.21
N GLN A 138 -19.37 0.72 -2.23
CA GLN A 138 -20.76 1.07 -2.49
C GLN A 138 -20.92 2.58 -2.76
N LEU A 139 -21.00 2.97 -4.04
CA LEU A 139 -20.94 4.38 -4.45
C LEU A 139 -22.19 5.22 -4.09
N VAL A 140 -23.34 4.57 -3.81
CA VAL A 140 -24.54 5.30 -3.38
C VAL A 140 -24.42 5.82 -1.95
N GLU A 141 -23.57 5.22 -1.13
CA GLU A 141 -23.34 5.60 0.26
C GLU A 141 -22.12 6.51 0.41
N GLU A 142 -22.20 7.49 1.32
CA GLU A 142 -21.10 8.42 1.59
C GLU A 142 -19.83 7.69 2.05
N GLU A 143 -19.98 6.74 2.98
CA GLU A 143 -18.87 5.94 3.50
C GLU A 143 -18.17 5.16 2.37
N GLY A 144 -18.95 4.59 1.46
CA GLY A 144 -18.46 3.87 0.30
C GLY A 144 -17.75 4.79 -0.71
N ARG A 145 -18.22 6.03 -0.91
CA ARG A 145 -17.51 7.02 -1.74
C ARG A 145 -16.16 7.42 -1.13
N VAL A 146 -16.09 7.63 0.18
CA VAL A 146 -14.82 7.93 0.86
C VAL A 146 -13.83 6.77 0.71
N ARG A 147 -14.29 5.52 0.85
CA ARG A 147 -13.45 4.33 0.60
C ARG A 147 -13.01 4.23 -0.86
N ALA A 148 -13.91 4.50 -1.81
CA ALA A 148 -13.58 4.51 -3.24
C ALA A 148 -12.47 5.50 -3.57
N MET A 149 -12.52 6.72 -3.01
CA MET A 149 -11.46 7.73 -3.22
C MET A 149 -10.11 7.27 -2.66
N ARG A 150 -10.09 6.64 -1.48
CA ARG A 150 -8.87 6.07 -0.90
C ARG A 150 -8.34 4.92 -1.77
N ALA A 151 -9.21 4.05 -2.26
CA ALA A 151 -8.84 2.95 -3.13
C ALA A 151 -8.27 3.46 -4.47
N ALA A 152 -8.90 4.46 -5.08
CA ALA A 152 -8.46 5.10 -6.32
C ALA A 152 -7.07 5.75 -6.15
N ARG A 153 -6.85 6.50 -5.07
CA ARG A 153 -5.51 7.03 -4.74
C ARG A 153 -4.48 5.92 -4.60
N SER A 154 -4.85 4.85 -3.89
CA SER A 154 -3.95 3.70 -3.66
C SER A 154 -3.59 2.97 -4.95
N LEU A 155 -4.53 2.86 -5.89
CA LEU A 155 -4.29 2.36 -7.24
C LEU A 155 -3.30 3.26 -7.97
N GLY A 156 -3.54 4.57 -7.99
CA GLY A 156 -2.63 5.55 -8.63
C GLY A 156 -1.20 5.49 -8.10
N GLU A 157 -1.03 5.52 -6.77
CA GLU A 157 0.30 5.40 -6.14
C GLU A 157 0.99 4.08 -6.52
N ARG A 158 0.24 2.97 -6.58
CA ARG A 158 0.81 1.69 -7.00
C ARG A 158 1.17 1.69 -8.48
N THR A 159 0.33 2.25 -9.35
CA THR A 159 0.62 2.37 -10.79
C THR A 159 1.92 3.13 -11.03
N VAL A 160 2.11 4.27 -10.36
CA VAL A 160 3.39 5.03 -10.45
C VAL A 160 4.57 4.17 -10.02
N THR A 161 4.43 3.41 -8.94
CA THR A 161 5.50 2.51 -8.47
C THR A 161 5.81 1.41 -9.48
N GLU A 162 4.80 0.77 -10.07
CA GLU A 162 4.99 -0.26 -11.11
C GLU A 162 5.72 0.33 -12.33
N LEU A 163 5.33 1.53 -12.77
CA LEU A 163 5.98 2.21 -13.90
C LEU A 163 7.45 2.55 -13.59
N ILE A 164 7.76 3.01 -12.37
CA ILE A 164 9.15 3.25 -11.95
C ILE A 164 9.95 1.94 -11.99
N LEU A 165 9.39 0.84 -11.47
CA LEU A 165 10.05 -0.46 -11.45
C LEU A 165 10.33 -1.01 -12.85
N GLN A 166 9.47 -0.75 -13.84
CA GLN A 166 9.71 -1.14 -15.24
C GLN A 166 10.93 -0.44 -15.85
N HIS A 167 11.23 0.79 -15.43
CA HIS A 167 12.39 1.56 -15.91
C HIS A 167 13.64 1.37 -15.05
N GLN A 168 13.52 0.67 -13.92
CA GLN A 168 14.61 0.48 -12.97
C GLN A 168 15.43 -0.76 -13.33
N ASN A 169 16.72 -0.58 -13.63
CA ASN A 169 17.64 -1.69 -13.87
C ASN A 169 17.99 -2.40 -12.53
N PRO A 170 17.56 -3.66 -12.31
CA PRO A 170 17.78 -4.34 -11.04
C PRO A 170 19.26 -4.71 -10.82
N GLN A 171 20.03 -4.96 -11.89
CA GLN A 171 21.46 -5.30 -11.80
C GLN A 171 22.30 -4.12 -11.30
N GLN A 172 21.87 -2.89 -11.55
CA GLN A 172 22.59 -1.67 -11.15
C GLN A 172 22.02 -0.99 -9.90
N LEU A 173 20.95 -1.51 -9.31
CA LEU A 173 20.26 -0.86 -8.19
C LEU A 173 21.19 -0.56 -7.01
N SER A 174 21.93 -1.56 -6.54
CA SER A 174 22.87 -1.39 -5.42
C SER A 174 23.99 -0.40 -5.76
N ALA A 175 24.51 -0.43 -6.98
CA ALA A 175 25.55 0.50 -7.43
C ALA A 175 25.05 1.95 -7.43
N ASN A 176 23.83 2.18 -7.96
CA ASN A 176 23.18 3.49 -8.01
C ASN A 176 22.87 4.02 -6.60
N LEU A 177 22.38 3.16 -5.70
CA LEU A 177 22.16 3.51 -4.29
C LEU A 177 23.47 4.01 -3.64
N TRP A 178 24.54 3.22 -3.75
CA TRP A 178 25.80 3.58 -3.10
C TRP A 178 26.49 4.78 -3.76
N ALA A 179 26.34 4.97 -5.06
CA ALA A 179 26.77 6.19 -5.73
C ALA A 179 26.02 7.42 -5.19
N ALA A 180 24.69 7.32 -5.02
CA ALA A 180 23.87 8.40 -4.48
C ALA A 180 24.22 8.74 -3.01
N VAL A 181 24.55 7.73 -2.20
CA VAL A 181 25.03 7.92 -0.82
C VAL A 181 26.39 8.63 -0.82
N ARG A 182 27.35 8.17 -1.62
CA ARG A 182 28.70 8.79 -1.72
C ARG A 182 28.66 10.22 -2.25
N ALA A 183 27.79 10.52 -3.21
CA ALA A 183 27.61 11.87 -3.75
C ALA A 183 27.15 12.89 -2.68
N ARG A 184 26.63 12.43 -1.54
CA ARG A 184 26.24 13.27 -0.39
C ARG A 184 27.32 13.34 0.70
N GLY A 185 28.55 12.94 0.39
CA GLY A 185 29.65 12.85 1.36
C GLY A 185 29.39 11.84 2.47
N CYS A 186 28.52 10.86 2.22
CA CYS A 186 28.12 9.82 3.17
C CYS A 186 28.67 8.46 2.73
N GLN A 187 28.72 7.50 3.65
CA GLN A 187 29.18 6.15 3.32
C GLN A 187 28.48 5.11 4.19
N PHE A 188 28.24 3.93 3.60
CA PHE A 188 27.86 2.71 4.30
C PHE A 188 29.01 1.72 4.15
N LEU A 189 29.50 1.18 5.27
CA LEU A 189 30.72 0.36 5.32
C LEU A 189 30.47 -1.14 5.15
N GLY A 190 29.23 -1.54 4.90
CA GLY A 190 28.78 -2.93 5.00
C GLY A 190 28.21 -3.24 6.38
N PRO A 191 27.39 -4.29 6.53
CA PRO A 191 26.58 -4.51 7.73
C PRO A 191 27.38 -4.53 9.05
N ALA A 192 28.38 -5.41 9.16
CA ALA A 192 29.14 -5.60 10.40
C ALA A 192 29.99 -4.39 10.79
N MET A 193 30.70 -3.79 9.83
CA MET A 193 31.56 -2.63 10.09
C MET A 193 30.74 -1.39 10.42
N GLN A 194 29.59 -1.21 9.76
CA GLN A 194 28.69 -0.10 10.05
C GLN A 194 28.10 -0.21 11.46
N GLU A 195 27.66 -1.41 11.85
CA GLU A 195 27.13 -1.66 13.19
C GLU A 195 28.15 -1.30 14.28
N GLU A 196 29.40 -1.78 14.15
CA GLU A 196 30.45 -1.51 15.12
C GLU A 196 30.82 -0.03 15.16
N ALA A 197 30.89 0.64 14.00
CA ALA A 197 31.13 2.08 13.94
C ALA A 197 30.04 2.87 14.67
N LEU A 198 28.76 2.49 14.52
CA LEU A 198 27.64 3.14 15.22
C LEU A 198 27.68 2.88 16.73
N LYS A 199 28.03 1.66 17.18
CA LYS A 199 28.23 1.36 18.60
C LYS A 199 29.34 2.21 19.22
N LEU A 200 30.44 2.41 18.50
CA LEU A 200 31.54 3.27 18.97
C LEU A 200 31.15 4.75 19.01
N VAL A 201 30.31 5.23 18.07
CA VAL A 201 29.76 6.59 18.13
C VAL A 201 28.85 6.76 19.35
N LEU A 202 27.98 5.78 19.62
CA LEU A 202 27.14 5.78 20.83
C LEU A 202 27.99 5.79 22.09
N LEU A 203 28.97 4.90 22.21
CA LEU A 203 29.88 4.85 23.36
C LEU A 203 30.59 6.19 23.63
N ALA A 204 30.88 6.96 22.59
CA ALA A 204 31.55 8.26 22.73
C ALA A 204 30.62 9.41 23.16
N LEU A 205 29.31 9.27 23.00
CA LEU A 205 28.33 10.36 23.13
C LEU A 205 27.16 10.04 24.06
N GLU A 206 27.02 8.79 24.52
CA GLU A 206 25.88 8.32 25.32
C GLU A 206 25.76 9.01 26.69
N ASP A 207 26.88 9.51 27.22
CA ASP A 207 26.95 10.27 28.47
C ASP A 207 26.65 11.78 28.28
N GLY A 208 26.37 12.21 27.05
CA GLY A 208 26.15 13.61 26.70
C GLY A 208 27.44 14.40 26.43
N SER A 209 28.59 13.72 26.29
CA SER A 209 29.85 14.35 25.88
C SER A 209 29.71 15.11 24.56
N ALA A 210 30.19 16.35 24.54
CA ALA A 210 30.19 17.19 23.35
C ALA A 210 31.56 17.11 22.64
N LEU A 211 31.61 16.42 21.50
CA LEU A 211 32.87 16.14 20.79
C LEU A 211 32.93 16.88 19.46
N SER A 212 34.11 17.41 19.12
CA SER A 212 34.33 17.89 17.75
C SER A 212 34.36 16.71 16.78
N ARG A 213 34.02 16.98 15.51
CA ARG A 213 34.08 15.95 14.45
C ARG A 213 35.42 15.24 14.38
N LYS A 214 36.52 15.99 14.51
CA LYS A 214 37.88 15.42 14.48
C LYS A 214 38.10 14.43 15.63
N VAL A 215 37.67 14.79 16.85
CA VAL A 215 37.85 13.95 18.05
C VAL A 215 37.00 12.68 17.95
N LEU A 216 35.72 12.81 17.59
CA LEU A 216 34.82 11.66 17.41
C LEU A 216 35.33 10.68 16.35
N VAL A 217 35.76 11.19 15.20
CA VAL A 217 36.30 10.35 14.11
C VAL A 217 37.55 9.60 14.57
N LEU A 218 38.46 10.27 15.29
CA LEU A 218 39.66 9.61 15.82
C LEU A 218 39.31 8.53 16.86
N PHE A 219 38.37 8.81 17.77
CA PHE A 219 37.91 7.85 18.77
C PHE A 219 37.42 6.54 18.13
N VAL A 220 36.62 6.66 17.06
CA VAL A 220 36.04 5.51 16.36
C VAL A 220 37.10 4.77 15.55
N VAL A 221 37.93 5.46 14.75
CA VAL A 221 38.95 4.81 13.89
C VAL A 221 39.91 3.97 14.73
N GLN A 222 40.44 4.52 15.83
CA GLN A 222 41.42 3.82 16.68
C GLN A 222 40.88 2.51 17.27
N ARG A 223 39.57 2.41 17.49
CA ARG A 223 38.92 1.21 18.04
C ARG A 223 38.40 0.27 16.97
N LEU A 224 38.12 0.77 15.78
CA LEU A 224 37.57 -0.01 14.67
C LEU A 224 38.64 -0.65 13.79
N GLU A 225 39.75 0.06 13.53
CA GLU A 225 40.84 -0.37 12.64
C GLU A 225 41.44 -1.75 13.01
N PRO A 226 41.63 -2.11 14.31
CA PRO A 226 42.15 -3.44 14.67
C PRO A 226 41.29 -4.61 14.20
N ARG A 227 39.97 -4.39 14.05
CA ARG A 227 39.00 -5.40 13.59
C ARG A 227 38.68 -5.26 12.10
N PHE A 228 38.75 -4.03 11.58
CA PHE A 228 38.43 -3.69 10.20
C PHE A 228 39.56 -2.82 9.62
N PRO A 229 40.63 -3.42 9.08
CA PRO A 229 41.83 -2.70 8.62
C PRO A 229 41.56 -1.65 7.52
N GLN A 230 40.43 -1.75 6.82
CA GLN A 230 39.97 -0.77 5.83
C GLN A 230 39.33 0.50 6.45
N ALA A 231 39.22 0.59 7.78
CA ALA A 231 38.74 1.78 8.47
C ALA A 231 39.72 2.94 8.26
N SER A 232 39.19 4.13 7.95
CA SER A 232 40.01 5.32 7.78
C SER A 232 39.28 6.55 8.33
N LYS A 233 40.04 7.60 8.64
CA LYS A 233 39.46 8.90 9.07
C LYS A 233 38.44 9.41 8.06
N THR A 234 38.68 9.21 6.77
CA THR A 234 37.78 9.62 5.69
C THR A 234 36.49 8.79 5.70
N SER A 235 36.59 7.47 5.72
CA SER A 235 35.41 6.59 5.66
C SER A 235 34.52 6.73 6.90
N ILE A 236 35.12 6.86 8.10
CA ILE A 236 34.39 7.15 9.34
C ILE A 236 33.85 8.58 9.36
N GLY A 237 34.61 9.55 8.83
CA GLY A 237 34.13 10.91 8.62
C GLY A 237 32.84 10.97 7.79
N HIS A 238 32.71 10.12 6.77
CA HIS A 238 31.50 9.98 5.97
C HIS A 238 30.34 9.27 6.72
N VAL A 239 30.63 8.34 7.63
CA VAL A 239 29.60 7.76 8.51
C VAL A 239 29.06 8.81 9.48
N VAL A 240 29.94 9.60 10.09
CA VAL A 240 29.52 10.73 10.95
C VAL A 240 28.73 11.76 10.14
N GLN A 241 29.11 12.01 8.88
CA GLN A 241 28.33 12.87 7.97
C GLN A 241 26.92 12.35 7.73
N LEU A 242 26.74 11.03 7.64
CA LEU A 242 25.43 10.41 7.47
C LEU A 242 24.54 10.67 8.69
N LEU A 243 25.07 10.51 9.90
CA LEU A 243 24.36 10.82 11.15
C LEU A 243 24.03 12.31 11.28
N TYR A 244 24.96 13.18 10.86
CA TYR A 244 24.71 14.62 10.81
C TYR A 244 23.53 14.95 9.87
N ARG A 245 23.50 14.36 8.66
CA ARG A 245 22.38 14.56 7.71
C ARG A 245 21.06 13.95 8.20
N ALA A 246 21.13 12.95 9.08
CA ALA A 246 19.98 12.39 9.78
C ALA A 246 19.54 13.22 10.99
N SER A 247 20.18 14.37 11.24
CA SER A 247 19.88 15.28 12.36
C SER A 247 20.06 14.64 13.74
N CYS A 248 21.06 13.76 13.88
CA CYS A 248 21.34 13.08 15.16
C CYS A 248 22.12 13.93 16.18
N PHE A 249 22.71 15.06 15.78
CA PHE A 249 23.60 15.86 16.62
C PHE A 249 22.99 17.21 17.01
N LYS A 250 23.25 17.65 18.25
CA LYS A 250 22.99 19.02 18.68
C LYS A 250 24.27 19.84 18.52
N VAL A 251 24.37 20.53 17.39
CA VAL A 251 25.61 21.22 17.02
C VAL A 251 25.75 22.54 17.76
N THR A 252 26.82 22.69 18.53
CA THR A 252 27.18 23.95 19.20
C THR A 252 28.37 24.59 18.50
N LYS A 253 28.16 25.76 17.90
CA LYS A 253 29.23 26.56 17.30
C LYS A 253 30.01 27.28 18.39
N ARG A 254 31.32 27.40 18.19
CA ARG A 254 32.24 28.13 19.09
C ARG A 254 33.02 29.11 18.23
N ASP A 255 33.20 30.34 18.71
CA ASP A 255 33.94 31.36 17.96
C ASP A 255 35.40 30.95 17.81
N GLU A 256 35.90 31.06 16.58
CA GLU A 256 37.27 30.69 16.16
C GLU A 256 37.72 29.25 16.50
N ASP A 257 36.79 28.34 16.86
CA ASP A 257 37.10 26.94 17.21
C ASP A 257 36.13 25.95 16.53
N SER A 258 36.49 24.66 16.55
CA SER A 258 35.70 23.56 15.99
C SER A 258 34.34 23.46 16.68
N SER A 259 33.29 23.31 15.88
CA SER A 259 31.94 23.00 16.40
C SER A 259 31.93 21.66 17.13
N LEU A 260 31.12 21.59 18.18
CA LEU A 260 30.86 20.37 18.94
C LEU A 260 29.54 19.76 18.49
N MET A 261 29.48 18.44 18.46
CA MET A 261 28.31 17.65 18.09
C MET A 261 27.73 16.94 19.30
#